data_AF-A0A7X6SJG9-F1
#
_entry.id   AF-A0A7X6SJG9-F1
#
_cell.length_a   1.000
_cell.length_b   1.000
_cell.length_c   1.000
_cell.angle_alpha   90.00
_cell.angle_beta   90.00
_cell.angle_gamma   90.00
#
_symmetry.space_group_name_H-M   'P 1'
#
loop_
_entity.id
_entity.type
_entity.pdbx_description
1 polymer ?
#
loop_
_entity_poly.entity_id
_entity_poly.type
_entity_poly.pdbx_seq_one_letter_code
_entity_poly.pdbx_strand_id
1 'polypeptide(L)'
;VGDTDERWPELSWVGRRFSIGTAEIEVLAGCPRCVMVTRPVAELAEDRSVLRTIVREASQDLGVYATVITPGTVSLGDTLTPID
;
A
#
# COMPACT_ATOMS: atom_id res chain seq x y z
N VAL A 1 3.27 19.16 -12.94
CA VAL A 1 3.70 18.03 -13.80
C VAL A 1 4.14 16.94 -12.84
N GLY A 2 3.23 16.01 -12.51
CA GLY A 2 3.53 14.87 -11.66
C GLY A 2 3.70 13.67 -12.58
N ASP A 3 4.87 13.05 -12.51
CA ASP A 3 5.25 11.92 -13.35
C ASP A 3 4.31 10.74 -13.07
N THR A 4 3.56 10.29 -14.08
CA THR A 4 2.59 9.18 -13.97
C THR A 4 3.24 7.80 -14.12
N ASP A 5 4.58 7.74 -14.17
CA ASP A 5 5.32 6.52 -14.50
C ASP A 5 5.82 5.72 -13.28
N GLU A 6 5.44 6.09 -12.05
CA GLU A 6 5.73 5.25 -10.88
C GLU A 6 4.65 4.19 -10.69
N ARG A 7 5.00 2.94 -11.05
CA ARG A 7 4.08 1.78 -11.04
C ARG A 7 3.47 1.48 -9.67
N TRP A 8 4.11 1.92 -8.59
CA TRP A 8 3.73 1.72 -7.18
C TRP A 8 3.93 3.03 -6.40
N PRO A 9 3.09 4.05 -6.63
CA PRO A 9 3.32 5.39 -6.09
C PRO A 9 3.34 5.42 -4.56
N GLU A 10 2.68 4.46 -3.91
CA GLU A 10 2.63 4.35 -2.46
C GLU A 10 4.01 4.06 -1.83
N LEU A 11 4.95 3.46 -2.55
CA LEU A 11 6.28 3.17 -2.03
C LEU A 11 7.08 4.46 -1.77
N SER A 12 6.83 5.52 -2.55
CA SER A 12 7.42 6.85 -2.34
C SER A 12 6.87 7.56 -1.09
N TRP A 13 5.87 6.99 -0.43
CA TRP A 13 5.23 7.58 0.74
C TRP A 13 5.93 7.22 2.06
N VAL A 14 6.85 6.25 2.05
CA VAL A 14 7.58 5.83 3.26
C VAL A 14 8.29 7.02 3.92
N GLY A 15 8.06 7.20 5.22
CA GLY A 15 8.55 8.31 6.03
C GLY A 15 7.70 9.59 5.95
N ARG A 16 6.60 9.60 5.20
CA ARG A 16 5.70 10.75 5.04
C ARG A 16 4.41 10.58 5.84
N ARG A 17 3.81 11.72 6.20
CA ARG A 17 2.53 11.76 6.90
C ARG A 17 1.40 12.21 6.00
N PHE A 18 0.21 11.69 6.27
CA PHE A 18 -0.99 12.04 5.50
C PHE A 18 -2.20 12.21 6.42
N SER A 19 -3.07 13.14 6.07
CA SER A 19 -4.45 13.18 6.57
C SER A 19 -5.38 12.50 5.58
N ILE A 20 -6.39 11.82 6.11
CA ILE A 20 -7.50 11.21 5.36
C ILE A 20 -8.74 11.19 6.24
N GLY A 21 -9.83 11.80 5.77
CA GLY A 21 -11.02 12.03 6.60
C GLY A 21 -10.67 12.89 7.83
N THR A 22 -10.90 12.37 9.03
CA THR A 22 -10.45 12.99 10.29
C THR A 22 -9.24 12.30 10.93
N ALA A 23 -8.64 11.32 10.24
CA ALA A 23 -7.49 10.58 10.73
C ALA A 23 -6.17 11.12 10.17
N GLU A 24 -5.10 10.93 10.93
CA GLU A 24 -3.72 11.20 10.49
C GLU A 24 -2.91 9.91 10.59
N ILE A 25 -2.13 9.63 9.56
CA ILE A 25 -1.31 8.42 9.45
C ILE A 25 0.11 8.74 9.05
N GLU A 26 1.05 7.89 9.45
CA GLU A 26 2.44 7.91 9.00
C GLU A 26 2.77 6.59 8.30
N VAL A 27 3.33 6.65 7.10
CA VAL A 27 3.74 5.46 6.35
C VAL A 27 5.14 5.05 6.79
N LEU A 28 5.28 3.84 7.34
CA LEU A 28 6.52 3.41 8.00
C LEU A 28 7.41 2.54 7.11
N ALA A 29 6.82 1.73 6.23
CA ALA A 29 7.57 0.79 5.41
C ALA A 29 6.75 0.27 4.23
N GLY A 30 7.44 -0.29 3.23
CA GLY A 30 6.84 -1.19 2.23
C GLY A 30 6.23 -2.43 2.88
N CYS A 31 5.31 -3.07 2.16
CA CYS A 31 4.62 -4.27 2.63
C CYS A 31 5.12 -5.52 1.87
N PRO A 32 6.11 -6.24 2.42
CA PRO A 32 6.66 -7.42 1.76
C PRO A 32 5.61 -8.52 1.73
N ARG A 33 5.34 -9.06 0.54
CA ARG A 33 4.37 -10.13 0.38
C ARG A 33 5.05 -11.48 0.53
N CYS A 34 4.44 -12.31 1.37
CA CYS A 34 4.83 -13.70 1.56
C CYS A 34 3.94 -14.63 0.73
N VAL A 35 4.20 -15.94 0.82
CA VAL A 35 3.43 -17.01 0.15
C VAL A 35 1.92 -16.94 0.38
N MET A 36 1.45 -16.24 1.40
CA MET A 36 0.00 -16.08 1.65
C MET A 36 -0.76 -15.53 0.44
N VAL A 37 -0.14 -14.70 -0.40
CA VAL A 37 -0.78 -14.14 -1.61
C VAL A 37 -0.98 -15.16 -2.73
N THR A 38 -0.41 -16.37 -2.62
CA THR A 38 -0.58 -17.43 -3.62
C THR A 38 -1.74 -18.36 -3.28
N ARG A 39 -2.33 -18.25 -2.08
CA ARG A 39 -3.36 -19.19 -1.61
C ARG A 39 -4.67 -19.00 -2.39
N PRO A 40 -5.53 -20.04 -2.47
CA PRO A 40 -6.84 -19.91 -3.08
C PRO A 40 -7.69 -18.83 -2.39
N VAL A 41 -8.40 -18.03 -3.18
CA VAL A 41 -9.32 -16.99 -2.71
C VAL A 41 -10.60 -17.07 -3.53
N ALA A 42 -11.73 -17.30 -2.87
CA ALA A 42 -13.02 -17.53 -3.53
C ALA A 42 -12.90 -18.62 -4.62
N GLU A 43 -13.28 -18.33 -5.86
CA GLU A 43 -13.16 -19.22 -7.01
C GLU A 43 -11.74 -19.33 -7.61
N LEU A 44 -10.78 -18.51 -7.14
CA LEU A 44 -9.41 -18.53 -7.64
C LEU A 44 -8.60 -19.64 -6.96
N ALA A 45 -7.95 -20.49 -7.77
CA ALA A 45 -7.07 -21.55 -7.29
C ALA A 45 -5.73 -21.01 -6.76
N GLU A 46 -4.91 -21.87 -6.15
CA GLU A 46 -3.52 -21.52 -5.79
C GLU A 46 -2.76 -21.09 -7.05
N ASP A 47 -2.09 -19.94 -6.99
CA ASP A 47 -1.22 -19.47 -8.06
C ASP A 47 0.08 -18.87 -7.53
N ARG A 48 1.19 -19.62 -7.71
CA ARG A 48 2.54 -19.17 -7.33
C ARG A 48 3.11 -18.11 -8.26
N SER A 49 2.52 -17.94 -9.45
CA SER A 49 2.93 -16.89 -10.39
C SER A 49 2.69 -15.49 -9.82
N VAL A 50 1.70 -15.34 -8.93
CA VAL A 50 1.40 -14.09 -8.22
C VAL A 50 2.62 -13.60 -7.43
N LEU A 51 3.13 -14.41 -6.50
CA LEU A 51 4.31 -14.03 -5.71
C LEU A 51 5.55 -13.82 -6.59
N ARG A 52 5.78 -14.66 -7.61
CA ARG A 52 6.90 -14.48 -8.55
C ARG A 52 6.83 -13.15 -9.30
N THR A 53 5.61 -12.72 -9.64
CA THR A 53 5.39 -11.44 -10.31
C THR A 53 5.62 -10.28 -9.36
N ILE A 54 5.14 -10.34 -8.12
CA ILE A 54 5.39 -9.30 -7.11
C ILE A 54 6.90 -9.15 -6.83
N VAL A 55 7.63 -10.27 -6.69
CA VAL A 55 9.10 -10.24 -6.51
C VAL A 55 9.79 -9.58 -7.70
N ARG A 56 9.39 -9.91 -8.93
CA ARG A 56 10.02 -9.40 -10.16
C ARG A 56 9.69 -7.92 -10.43
N GLU A 57 8.44 -7.52 -10.23
CA GLU A 57 7.93 -6.21 -10.68
C GLU A 57 7.90 -5.15 -9.58
N ALA A 58 7.93 -5.57 -8.31
CA ALA A 58 7.74 -4.68 -7.17
C ALA A 58 8.75 -4.96 -6.03
N SER A 59 9.85 -5.67 -6.34
CA SER A 59 10.90 -6.02 -5.36
C SER A 59 10.36 -6.68 -4.08
N GLN A 60 9.30 -7.50 -4.22
CA GLN A 60 8.58 -8.17 -3.14
C GLN A 60 7.63 -7.28 -2.31
N ASP A 61 7.68 -5.96 -2.47
CA ASP A 61 6.82 -5.01 -1.77
C ASP A 61 5.59 -4.65 -2.61
N LEU A 62 4.39 -4.87 -2.06
CA LEU A 62 3.15 -4.44 -2.70
C LEU A 62 2.24 -3.81 -1.65
N GLY A 63 2.01 -2.50 -1.73
CA GLY A 63 1.39 -1.72 -0.66
C GLY A 63 2.38 -1.30 0.44
N VAL A 64 1.86 -0.60 1.45
CA VAL A 64 2.64 -0.05 2.57
C VAL A 64 2.00 -0.32 3.92
N TYR A 65 2.81 -0.33 4.97
CA TYR A 65 2.36 -0.28 6.35
C TYR A 65 2.32 1.15 6.84
N ALA A 66 1.17 1.56 7.38
CA ALA A 66 0.99 2.85 8.02
C ALA A 66 0.56 2.68 9.48
N THR A 67 0.93 3.63 10.31
CA THR A 67 0.46 3.74 11.69
C THR A 67 -0.49 4.92 11.83
N VAL A 68 -1.48 4.79 12.71
CA VAL A 68 -2.38 5.89 13.06
C VAL A 68 -1.66 6.80 14.06
N ILE A 69 -1.48 8.07 13.69
CA ILE A 69 -0.92 9.11 14.55
C ILE A 69 -2.05 9.79 15.34
N THR A 70 -3.14 10.14 14.63
CA THR A 70 -4.34 10.71 15.23
C THR A 70 -5.54 9.85 14.81
N PRO A 71 -6.27 9.23 15.76
CA PRO A 71 -7.47 8.46 15.45
C PRO A 71 -8.57 9.32 14.82
N GLY A 72 -9.28 8.75 13.86
CA GLY A 72 -10.37 9.42 13.17
C GLY A 72 -11.21 8.46 12.33
N THR A 73 -12.16 9.03 11.60
CA THR A 73 -13.05 8.31 10.69
C THR A 73 -12.61 8.55 9.26
N VAL A 74 -12.61 7.48 8.47
CA VAL A 74 -12.36 7.51 7.02
C VAL A 74 -13.60 6.99 6.32
N SER A 75 -14.01 7.67 5.25
CA SER A 75 -15.13 7.33 4.39
C SER A 75 -14.68 7.20 2.93
N LEU A 76 -15.45 6.45 2.14
CA LEU A 76 -15.23 6.40 0.69
C LEU A 76 -15.32 7.81 0.09
N GLY A 77 -14.32 8.19 -0.70
CA GLY A 77 -14.21 9.51 -1.32
C GLY A 77 -13.32 10.50 -0.55
N ASP A 78 -12.89 10.17 0.67
CA ASP A 78 -11.92 11.00 1.39
C ASP A 78 -10.59 11.07 0.64
N THR A 79 -10.04 12.29 0.52
CA THR A 79 -8.78 12.52 -0.17
C THR A 79 -7.62 12.35 0.80
N LEU A 80 -6.63 11.56 0.40
CA LEU A 80 -5.35 11.45 1.09
C LEU A 80 -4.50 12.70 0.78
N THR A 81 -4.19 13.50 1.79
CA THR A 81 -3.37 14.72 1.61
C THR A 81 -2.12 14.66 2.48
N PRO A 82 -0.92 14.97 1.95
CA PRO A 82 0.29 15.04 2.77
C PRO A 82 0.13 16.06 3.89
N ILE A 83 0.57 15.72 5.10
CA ILE A 83 0.57 16.60 6.27
C ILE A 83 1.98 16.71 6.83
N ASP A 84 2.82 17.36 6.02
CA ASP A 84 4.14 17.85 6.41
C ASP A 84 4.25 19.31 5.92
#